data_AF-A0A2T3NG40-F1
#
_entry.id   AF-A0A2T3NG40-F1
#
_cell.length_a   1.000
_cell.length_b   1.000
_cell.length_c   1.000
_cell.angle_alpha   90.00
_cell.angle_beta   90.00
_cell.angle_gamma   90.00
#
_symmetry.space_group_name_H-M   'P 1'
#
loop_
_entity.id
_entity.type
_entity.pdbx_description
1 polymer ?
#
loop_
_entity_poly.entity_id
_entity_poly.type
_entity_poly.pdbx_seq_one_letter_code
_entity_poly.pdbx_strand_id
1 'polypeptide(L)'
;MDEVSVRTLGIDLVNISGAAADFFVKESSGSSPLFDENNKVSSVPDFNSYYHSVSWTTATPMKLDIGTIDTNTQTANALSEDILLNNKEKLWAIAWSDEGDLTLSTGIQEPSPVEDKYRLRLFAVEDVTVTVNSTAFSVTNLSKGNFSNQLLVDNCNKELILSANQIDICELEIGKSYLLIVDGEDVLLAAEEK
;
A
#
# COMPACT_ATOMS: atom_id res chain seq x y z
N MET A 1 39.66 2.93 1.37
CA MET A 1 38.75 2.65 0.24
C MET A 1 37.40 2.56 0.90
N ASP A 2 36.67 3.67 0.91
CA ASP A 2 35.40 3.77 1.64
C ASP A 2 34.38 2.90 0.91
N GLU A 3 33.73 1.98 1.64
CA GLU A 3 32.59 1.24 1.12
C GLU A 3 31.51 2.24 0.71
N VAL A 4 31.16 2.24 -0.57
CA VAL A 4 29.96 2.96 -1.01
C VAL A 4 28.77 2.20 -0.46
N SER A 5 28.14 2.76 0.58
CA SER A 5 26.92 2.19 1.15
C SER A 5 25.79 2.37 0.13
N VAL A 6 25.42 1.27 -0.55
CA VAL A 6 24.25 1.24 -1.44
C VAL A 6 23.00 1.20 -0.57
N ARG A 7 22.14 2.19 -0.74
CA ARG A 7 20.83 2.30 -0.11
C ARG A 7 19.80 1.74 -1.07
N THR A 8 18.80 1.03 -0.56
CA THR A 8 17.72 0.46 -1.37
C THR A 8 16.38 0.67 -0.68
N LEU A 9 15.37 0.91 -1.50
CA LEU A 9 13.97 1.01 -1.13
C LEU A 9 13.17 -0.02 -1.93
N GLY A 10 12.35 -0.82 -1.25
CA GLY A 10 11.30 -1.62 -1.89
C GLY A 10 9.98 -0.85 -1.98
N ILE A 11 9.29 -0.99 -3.11
CA ILE A 11 7.96 -0.43 -3.35
C ILE A 11 7.07 -1.59 -3.82
N ASP A 12 6.00 -1.85 -3.08
CA ASP A 12 4.94 -2.75 -3.50
C ASP A 12 3.86 -1.92 -4.21
N LEU A 13 3.82 -2.07 -5.53
CA LEU A 13 2.86 -1.43 -6.43
C LEU A 13 1.60 -2.30 -6.46
N VAL A 14 0.49 -1.83 -5.92
CA VAL A 14 -0.76 -2.59 -5.82
C VAL A 14 -1.82 -1.93 -6.68
N ASN A 15 -2.52 -2.71 -7.49
CA ASN A 15 -3.61 -2.22 -8.30
C ASN A 15 -4.93 -2.88 -7.91
N ILE A 16 -5.89 -2.06 -7.57
CA ILE A 16 -7.28 -2.39 -7.22
C ILE A 16 -8.24 -1.34 -7.83
N SER A 17 -7.87 -0.79 -8.99
CA SER A 17 -8.61 0.29 -9.65
C SER A 17 -9.77 -0.19 -10.54
N GLY A 18 -9.96 -1.51 -10.71
CA GLY A 18 -10.97 -2.07 -11.63
C GLY A 18 -10.47 -2.28 -13.06
N ALA A 19 -9.24 -1.85 -13.38
CA ALA A 19 -8.61 -2.00 -14.68
C ALA A 19 -7.08 -2.18 -14.54
N ALA A 20 -6.38 -2.51 -15.62
CA ALA A 20 -4.92 -2.54 -15.59
C ALA A 20 -4.34 -1.12 -15.45
N ALA A 21 -3.30 -0.98 -14.62
CA ALA A 21 -2.64 0.28 -14.34
C ALA A 21 -1.14 0.19 -14.62
N ASP A 22 -0.63 1.14 -15.40
CA ASP A 22 0.80 1.33 -15.63
C ASP A 22 1.38 2.16 -14.50
N PHE A 23 2.39 1.64 -13.80
CA PHE A 23 3.09 2.36 -12.75
C PHE A 23 4.41 2.93 -13.26
N PHE A 24 4.72 4.14 -12.81
CA PHE A 24 5.92 4.89 -13.14
C PHE A 24 6.60 5.32 -11.85
N VAL A 25 7.94 5.22 -11.81
CA VAL A 25 8.74 5.64 -10.66
C VAL A 25 9.94 6.41 -11.18
N LYS A 26 10.18 7.59 -10.61
CA LYS A 26 11.31 8.46 -10.97
C LYS A 26 11.92 9.11 -9.74
N GLU A 27 13.23 9.30 -9.74
CA GLU A 27 13.85 10.27 -8.82
C GLU A 27 13.35 11.68 -9.14
N SER A 28 12.80 12.41 -8.15
CA SER A 28 12.22 13.73 -8.40
C SER A 28 13.21 14.76 -8.93
N SER A 29 14.51 14.60 -8.64
CA SER A 29 15.59 15.46 -9.15
C SER A 29 15.93 15.21 -10.63
N GLY A 30 15.48 14.08 -11.19
CA GLY A 30 15.74 13.67 -12.56
C GLY A 30 15.09 14.60 -13.59
N SER A 31 15.75 14.78 -14.73
CA SER A 31 15.30 15.67 -15.80
C SER A 31 14.21 15.10 -16.71
N SER A 32 14.02 13.77 -16.73
CA SER A 32 12.95 13.14 -17.53
C SER A 32 11.56 13.41 -16.93
N PRO A 33 10.50 13.53 -17.74
CA PRO A 33 9.13 13.55 -17.22
C PRO A 33 8.79 12.23 -16.49
N LEU A 34 7.91 12.26 -15.47
CA LEU A 34 7.50 11.05 -14.75
C LEU A 34 6.91 9.98 -15.70
N PHE A 35 6.02 10.39 -16.60
CA PHE A 35 5.35 9.51 -17.56
C PHE A 35 6.15 9.27 -18.85
N ASP A 36 7.47 9.16 -18.71
CA ASP A 36 8.34 8.69 -19.78
C ASP A 36 8.42 7.16 -19.71
N GLU A 37 8.45 6.47 -20.86
CA GLU A 37 8.55 5.00 -20.92
C GLU A 37 9.77 4.46 -20.17
N ASN A 38 10.87 5.23 -20.06
CA ASN A 38 12.04 4.80 -19.30
C ASN A 38 11.80 4.79 -17.78
N ASN A 39 10.78 5.50 -17.31
CA ASN A 39 10.37 5.52 -15.91
C ASN A 39 9.19 4.56 -15.66
N LYS A 40 8.65 3.91 -16.69
CA LYS A 40 7.63 2.87 -16.54
C LYS A 40 8.25 1.65 -15.87
N VAL A 41 7.65 1.24 -14.74
CA VAL A 41 8.11 0.10 -13.96
C VAL A 41 7.39 -1.17 -14.38
N SER A 42 6.06 -1.14 -14.43
CA SER A 42 5.25 -2.31 -14.73
C SER A 42 3.82 -1.93 -15.11
N SER A 43 3.16 -2.80 -15.87
CA SER A 43 1.70 -2.78 -16.06
C SER A 43 1.10 -3.83 -15.12
N VAL A 44 0.43 -3.39 -14.06
CA VAL A 44 -0.10 -4.26 -13.01
C VAL A 44 -1.59 -4.53 -13.30
N PRO A 45 -2.02 -5.78 -13.49
CA PRO A 45 -3.44 -6.11 -13.62
C PRO A 45 -4.24 -5.73 -12.37
N ASP A 46 -5.55 -5.60 -12.51
CA ASP A 46 -6.45 -5.38 -11.38
C ASP A 46 -6.39 -6.54 -10.37
N PHE A 47 -6.57 -6.22 -9.08
CA PHE A 47 -6.37 -7.10 -7.93
C PHE A 47 -5.01 -7.82 -7.89
N ASN A 48 -3.95 -7.12 -8.29
CA ASN A 48 -2.60 -7.68 -8.32
C ASN A 48 -1.55 -6.70 -7.79
N SER A 49 -0.34 -7.20 -7.54
CA SER A 49 0.77 -6.39 -7.10
C SER A 49 2.07 -6.71 -7.83
N TYR A 50 2.99 -5.76 -7.81
CA TYR A 50 4.33 -5.89 -8.35
C TYR A 50 5.35 -5.22 -7.44
N TYR A 51 6.38 -5.97 -7.07
CA TYR A 51 7.48 -5.44 -6.29
C TYR A 51 8.52 -4.75 -7.18
N HIS A 52 8.87 -3.52 -6.84
CA HIS A 52 9.93 -2.75 -7.46
C HIS A 52 10.96 -2.30 -6.42
N SER A 53 12.22 -2.20 -6.81
CA SER A 53 13.27 -1.69 -5.93
C SER A 53 14.02 -0.53 -6.57
N VAL A 54 14.21 0.54 -5.80
CA VAL A 54 15.03 1.69 -6.18
C VAL A 54 16.28 1.70 -5.31
N SER A 55 17.46 1.94 -5.92
CA SER A 55 18.72 2.01 -5.17
C SER A 55 19.47 3.31 -5.48
N TRP A 56 20.15 3.85 -4.48
CA TRP A 56 20.96 5.06 -4.60
C TRP A 56 22.21 4.99 -3.70
N THR A 57 23.20 5.82 -3.98
CA THR A 57 24.51 5.82 -3.30
C THR A 57 24.79 7.11 -2.52
N THR A 58 23.93 8.11 -2.65
CA THR A 58 24.08 9.38 -1.92
C THR A 58 23.68 9.23 -0.46
N ALA A 59 24.30 10.03 0.41
CA ALA A 59 23.99 10.03 1.84
C ALA A 59 22.65 10.74 2.16
N THR A 60 22.15 11.55 1.23
CA THR A 60 20.88 12.25 1.36
C THR A 60 19.71 11.30 1.09
N PRO A 61 18.59 11.48 1.81
CA PRO A 61 17.33 10.84 1.46
C PRO A 61 16.94 11.15 0.02
N MET A 62 16.38 10.16 -0.67
CA MET A 62 15.93 10.26 -2.05
C MET A 62 14.48 10.76 -2.09
N LYS A 63 14.15 11.62 -3.05
CA LYS A 63 12.76 12.00 -3.33
C LYS A 63 12.28 11.22 -4.55
N LEU A 64 11.07 10.67 -4.48
CA LEU A 64 10.50 9.88 -5.55
C LEU A 64 9.17 10.47 -6.00
N ASP A 65 9.02 10.52 -7.31
CA ASP A 65 7.74 10.72 -7.98
C ASP A 65 7.22 9.35 -8.38
N ILE A 66 5.99 9.03 -7.98
CA ILE A 66 5.30 7.79 -8.33
C ILE A 66 4.04 8.16 -9.10
N GLY A 67 3.84 7.54 -10.25
CA GLY A 67 2.72 7.82 -11.12
C GLY A 67 1.99 6.54 -11.48
N THR A 68 0.72 6.70 -11.83
CA THR A 68 -0.09 5.66 -12.42
C THR A 68 -0.85 6.18 -13.63
N ILE A 69 -0.99 5.36 -14.66
CA ILE A 69 -1.81 5.64 -15.83
C ILE A 69 -2.73 4.45 -16.05
N ASP A 70 -4.01 4.69 -16.33
CA ASP A 70 -4.90 3.64 -16.82
C ASP A 70 -4.38 3.17 -18.18
N THR A 71 -3.98 1.90 -18.27
CA THR A 71 -3.37 1.32 -19.47
C THR A 71 -4.27 1.47 -20.70
N ASN A 72 -5.59 1.53 -20.53
CA ASN A 72 -6.57 1.64 -21.61
C ASN A 72 -6.89 3.09 -21.98
N THR A 73 -7.21 3.94 -21.00
CA THR A 73 -7.65 5.31 -21.27
C THR A 73 -6.51 6.31 -21.38
N GLN A 74 -5.32 5.95 -20.88
CA GLN A 74 -4.15 6.81 -20.76
C GLN A 74 -4.37 8.05 -19.88
N THR A 75 -5.35 7.99 -18.99
CA THR A 75 -5.57 9.02 -17.96
C THR A 75 -4.51 8.88 -16.88
N ALA A 76 -3.76 9.95 -16.63
CA ALA A 76 -2.59 9.94 -15.76
C ALA A 76 -2.88 10.56 -14.39
N ASN A 77 -2.39 9.90 -13.34
CA ASN A 77 -2.38 10.40 -11.97
C ASN A 77 -0.99 10.26 -11.38
N ALA A 78 -0.54 11.26 -10.64
CA ALA A 78 0.79 11.29 -10.05
C ALA A 78 0.70 11.68 -8.59
N LEU A 79 1.56 11.06 -7.79
CA LEU A 79 1.85 11.44 -6.42
C LEU A 79 3.36 11.61 -6.28
N SER A 80 3.78 12.74 -5.72
CA SER A 80 5.18 13.01 -5.41
C SER A 80 5.32 13.01 -3.90
N GLU A 81 6.17 12.14 -3.36
CA GLU A 81 6.43 12.13 -1.93
C GLU A 81 7.92 12.34 -1.62
N ASP A 82 8.13 13.15 -0.59
CA ASP A 82 9.41 13.27 0.10
C ASP A 82 9.59 12.08 1.02
N ILE A 83 9.80 10.90 0.45
CA ILE A 83 9.93 9.68 1.25
C ILE A 83 11.36 9.56 1.76
N LEU A 84 11.58 10.08 2.97
CA LEU A 84 12.83 9.91 3.71
C LEU A 84 12.97 8.47 4.22
N LEU A 85 13.31 7.55 3.33
CA LEU A 85 13.47 6.15 3.73
C LEU A 85 14.90 5.85 4.18
N ASN A 86 15.02 5.32 5.40
CA ASN A 86 16.23 4.63 5.81
C ASN A 86 16.34 3.31 5.02
N ASN A 87 17.54 2.75 4.86
CA ASN A 87 17.85 1.63 3.94
C ASN A 87 17.08 0.30 4.20
N LYS A 88 16.04 0.30 5.03
CA LYS A 88 15.26 -0.87 5.44
C LYS A 88 13.75 -0.68 5.31
N GLU A 89 13.28 0.52 4.99
CA GLU A 89 11.84 0.77 4.86
C GLU A 89 11.33 0.34 3.48
N LYS A 90 10.06 -0.01 3.43
CA LYS A 90 9.31 -0.33 2.21
C LYS A 90 8.12 0.59 2.09
N LEU A 91 7.63 0.74 0.87
CA LEU A 91 6.52 1.61 0.53
C LEU A 91 5.38 0.80 -0.09
N TRP A 92 4.14 1.13 0.26
CA TRP A 92 2.95 0.82 -0.52
C TRP A 92 2.69 1.92 -1.53
N ALA A 93 2.42 1.58 -2.79
CA ALA A 93 1.83 2.49 -3.76
C ALA A 93 0.59 1.82 -4.36
N ILE A 94 -0.59 2.31 -3.98
CA ILE A 94 -1.87 1.67 -4.25
C ILE A 94 -2.60 2.52 -5.30
N ALA A 95 -2.82 1.96 -6.48
CA ALA A 95 -3.70 2.51 -7.50
C ALA A 95 -5.13 1.99 -7.27
N TRP A 96 -6.09 2.90 -7.15
CA TRP A 96 -7.49 2.60 -6.80
C TRP A 96 -8.44 3.55 -7.52
N SER A 97 -9.75 3.28 -7.50
CA SER A 97 -10.75 4.15 -8.13
C SER A 97 -11.45 5.03 -7.12
N ASP A 98 -11.45 6.34 -7.36
CA ASP A 98 -12.23 7.33 -6.64
C ASP A 98 -13.34 7.83 -7.57
N GLU A 99 -14.58 7.40 -7.34
CA GLU A 99 -15.75 7.85 -8.12
C GLU A 99 -15.59 7.63 -9.65
N GLY A 100 -14.79 6.63 -10.04
CA GLY A 100 -14.49 6.30 -11.43
C GLY A 100 -13.17 6.87 -11.94
N ASP A 101 -12.52 7.77 -11.20
CA ASP A 101 -11.21 8.32 -11.54
C ASP A 101 -10.09 7.48 -10.91
N LEU A 102 -9.09 7.13 -11.71
CA LEU A 102 -7.89 6.47 -11.22
C LEU A 102 -7.19 7.37 -10.20
N THR A 103 -6.83 6.84 -9.04
CA THR A 103 -6.16 7.58 -7.96
C THR A 103 -4.98 6.76 -7.45
N LEU A 104 -3.99 7.44 -6.87
CA LEU A 104 -2.81 6.84 -6.28
C LEU A 104 -2.66 7.31 -4.83
N SER A 105 -2.53 6.36 -3.91
CA SER A 105 -2.15 6.62 -2.52
C SER A 105 -0.85 5.88 -2.20
N THR A 106 0.00 6.48 -1.37
CA THR A 106 1.21 5.82 -0.87
C THR A 106 1.25 5.81 0.64
N GLY A 107 2.01 4.88 1.21
CA GLY A 107 2.20 4.77 2.65
C GLY A 107 3.37 3.89 3.00
N ILE A 108 4.13 4.26 4.02
CA ILE A 108 5.26 3.44 4.50
C ILE A 108 4.71 2.16 5.12
N GLN A 109 5.31 1.00 4.79
CA GLN A 109 4.96 -0.26 5.43
C GLN A 109 5.35 -0.21 6.90
N GLU A 110 4.47 -0.69 7.77
CA GLU A 110 4.70 -0.69 9.23
C GLU A 110 4.67 -2.13 9.79
N PRO A 111 5.55 -3.03 9.31
CA PRO A 111 5.54 -4.42 9.74
C PRO A 111 5.72 -4.50 11.25
N SER A 112 4.75 -5.12 11.91
CA SER A 112 4.72 -5.23 13.37
C SER A 112 4.16 -6.59 13.81
N PRO A 113 4.76 -7.71 13.35
CA PRO A 113 4.29 -9.04 13.67
C PRO A 113 4.25 -9.27 15.19
N VAL A 114 3.20 -9.95 15.65
CA VAL A 114 3.02 -10.34 17.06
C VAL A 114 2.68 -11.82 17.09
N GLU A 115 3.45 -12.59 17.85
CA GLU A 115 3.22 -14.02 18.04
C GLU A 115 1.79 -14.31 18.51
N ASP A 116 1.19 -15.39 18.00
CA ASP A 116 -0.17 -15.85 18.33
C ASP A 116 -1.29 -14.82 18.09
N LYS A 117 -1.05 -13.80 17.25
CA LYS A 117 -2.04 -12.77 16.90
C LYS A 117 -2.02 -12.45 15.41
N TYR A 118 -3.09 -11.81 14.96
CA TYR A 118 -3.14 -11.18 13.64
C TYR A 118 -2.89 -9.68 13.82
N ARG A 119 -1.86 -9.16 13.15
CA ARG A 119 -1.58 -7.73 13.09
C ARG A 119 -2.08 -7.19 11.75
N LEU A 120 -3.02 -6.26 11.78
CA LEU A 120 -3.68 -5.77 10.59
C LEU A 120 -3.56 -4.25 10.49
N ARG A 121 -3.22 -3.76 9.32
CA ARG A 121 -3.44 -2.37 8.91
C ARG A 121 -4.45 -2.37 7.79
N LEU A 122 -5.31 -1.37 7.72
CA LEU A 122 -6.30 -1.26 6.66
C LEU A 122 -5.97 -0.07 5.76
N PHE A 123 -6.19 -0.21 4.47
CA PHE A 123 -6.29 0.89 3.51
C PHE A 123 -7.72 0.91 2.95
N ALA A 124 -8.38 2.05 3.04
CA ALA A 124 -9.77 2.21 2.65
C ALA A 124 -9.91 2.85 1.26
N VAL A 125 -10.64 2.21 0.34
CA VAL A 125 -11.08 2.86 -0.91
C VAL A 125 -12.42 3.59 -0.76
N GLU A 126 -13.17 3.27 0.29
CA GLU A 126 -14.37 4.00 0.71
C GLU A 126 -14.32 4.27 2.22
N ASP A 127 -15.04 5.30 2.68
CA ASP A 127 -15.13 5.58 4.12
C ASP A 127 -15.70 4.37 4.85
N VAL A 128 -15.00 3.90 5.89
CA VAL A 128 -15.36 2.68 6.61
C VAL A 128 -15.31 2.86 8.12
N THR A 129 -16.29 2.30 8.82
CA THR A 129 -16.22 2.10 10.26
C THR A 129 -15.64 0.72 10.56
N VAL A 130 -14.44 0.68 11.11
CA VAL A 130 -13.77 -0.56 11.50
C VAL A 130 -14.07 -0.85 12.96
N THR A 131 -14.64 -2.01 13.23
CA THR A 131 -14.83 -2.51 14.60
C THR A 131 -14.02 -3.77 14.79
N VAL A 132 -13.23 -3.83 15.87
CA VAL A 132 -12.58 -5.05 16.32
C VAL A 132 -13.29 -5.53 17.57
N ASN A 133 -14.05 -6.62 17.43
CA ASN A 133 -14.84 -7.23 18.49
C ASN A 133 -14.04 -8.30 19.24
N SER A 134 -12.91 -7.89 19.81
CA SER A 134 -12.06 -8.74 20.65
C SER A 134 -12.24 -8.38 22.13
N THR A 135 -11.39 -8.96 23.00
CA THR A 135 -11.33 -8.59 24.42
C THR A 135 -11.10 -7.09 24.64
N ALA A 136 -10.39 -6.44 23.72
CA ALA A 136 -10.18 -5.00 23.67
C ALA A 136 -11.02 -4.38 22.53
N PHE A 137 -12.34 -4.35 22.73
CA PHE A 137 -13.29 -3.77 21.77
C PHE A 137 -12.85 -2.37 21.33
N SER A 138 -12.79 -2.14 20.02
CA SER A 138 -12.44 -0.85 19.45
C SER A 138 -13.28 -0.54 18.21
N VAL A 139 -13.57 0.74 18.00
CA VAL A 139 -14.27 1.27 16.83
C VAL A 139 -13.47 2.46 16.32
N THR A 140 -13.13 2.45 15.04
CA THR A 140 -12.37 3.51 14.38
C THR A 140 -13.01 3.83 13.04
N ASN A 141 -13.20 5.12 12.73
CA ASN A 141 -13.56 5.53 11.37
C ASN A 141 -12.29 5.75 10.58
N LEU A 142 -12.22 5.15 9.39
CA LEU A 142 -11.13 5.30 8.46
C LEU A 142 -11.69 5.97 7.20
N SER A 143 -11.14 7.13 6.88
CA SER A 143 -11.51 7.84 5.67
C SER A 143 -10.89 7.17 4.44
N LYS A 144 -11.61 7.21 3.33
CA LYS A 144 -11.16 6.84 2.00
C LYS A 144 -9.78 7.43 1.67
N GLY A 145 -8.97 6.66 0.94
CA GLY A 145 -7.61 7.00 0.53
C GLY A 145 -6.57 6.97 1.66
N ASN A 146 -6.93 6.58 2.88
CA ASN A 146 -6.04 6.59 4.05
C ASN A 146 -5.77 5.20 4.61
N PHE A 147 -4.67 5.11 5.35
CA PHE A 147 -4.30 3.94 6.13
C PHE A 147 -4.75 4.07 7.58
N SER A 148 -5.20 2.97 8.19
CA SER A 148 -5.43 2.91 9.63
C SER A 148 -4.13 2.87 10.42
N ASN A 149 -4.25 3.04 11.72
CA ASN A 149 -3.27 2.51 12.66
C ASN A 149 -3.32 0.98 12.68
N GLN A 150 -2.26 0.36 13.19
CA GLN A 150 -2.22 -1.09 13.38
C GLN A 150 -3.27 -1.56 14.39
N LEU A 151 -4.02 -2.57 13.99
CA LEU A 151 -5.04 -3.28 14.75
C LEU A 151 -4.51 -4.64 15.17
N LEU A 152 -4.96 -5.10 16.33
CA LEU A 152 -4.65 -6.43 16.84
C LEU A 152 -5.94 -7.24 16.92
N VAL A 153 -5.93 -8.40 16.28
CA VAL A 153 -7.06 -9.34 16.26
C VAL A 153 -6.61 -10.66 16.88
N ASP A 154 -7.43 -11.20 17.78
CA ASP A 154 -7.11 -12.39 18.55
C ASP A 154 -7.55 -13.65 17.80
N ASN A 155 -8.71 -13.60 17.14
CA ASN A 155 -9.30 -14.70 16.39
C ASN A 155 -9.59 -14.29 14.95
N CYS A 156 -9.30 -15.19 14.02
CA CYS A 156 -9.51 -14.92 12.60
C CYS A 156 -10.98 -14.90 12.18
N ASN A 157 -11.90 -15.40 13.00
CA ASN A 157 -13.30 -15.55 12.63
C ASN A 157 -14.17 -14.44 13.23
N LYS A 158 -14.76 -13.60 12.39
CA LYS A 158 -15.78 -12.59 12.73
C LYS A 158 -15.43 -11.56 13.81
N GLU A 159 -14.16 -11.44 14.22
CA GLU A 159 -13.73 -10.39 15.13
C GLU A 159 -13.52 -9.05 14.44
N LEU A 160 -13.11 -9.05 13.17
CA LEU A 160 -13.04 -7.85 12.35
C LEU A 160 -14.41 -7.59 11.72
N ILE A 161 -14.93 -6.38 11.89
CA ILE A 161 -16.19 -5.94 11.31
C ILE A 161 -15.92 -4.65 10.52
N LEU A 162 -16.27 -4.67 9.24
CA LEU A 162 -16.21 -3.51 8.36
C LEU A 162 -17.63 -3.00 8.15
N SER A 163 -17.92 -1.83 8.71
CA SER A 163 -19.25 -1.24 8.78
C SER A 163 -20.27 -2.18 9.43
N ALA A 164 -20.99 -3.00 8.66
CA ALA A 164 -21.94 -3.99 9.15
C ALA A 164 -21.52 -5.45 8.89
N ASN A 165 -20.46 -5.68 8.11
CA ASN A 165 -20.07 -7.00 7.64
C ASN A 165 -18.96 -7.60 8.50
N GLN A 166 -19.16 -8.84 8.92
CA GLN A 166 -18.15 -9.59 9.67
C GLN A 166 -17.18 -10.25 8.69
N ILE A 167 -15.89 -10.01 8.89
CA ILE A 167 -14.82 -10.48 8.03
C ILE A 167 -14.12 -11.66 8.68
N ASP A 168 -13.99 -12.75 7.92
CA ASP A 168 -13.15 -13.88 8.26
C ASP A 168 -11.78 -13.70 7.60
N ILE A 169 -10.73 -13.65 8.42
CA ILE A 169 -9.33 -13.50 7.98
C ILE A 169 -8.54 -14.81 8.15
N CYS A 170 -9.23 -15.94 8.25
CA CYS A 170 -8.62 -17.24 8.57
C CYS A 170 -7.69 -17.81 7.49
N GLU A 171 -7.66 -17.19 6.32
CA GLU A 171 -6.68 -17.51 5.27
C GLU A 171 -5.32 -16.87 5.54
N LEU A 172 -5.25 -15.87 6.42
CA LEU A 172 -4.01 -15.26 6.85
C LEU A 172 -3.28 -16.17 7.84
N GLU A 173 -1.95 -16.15 7.78
CA GLU A 173 -1.14 -16.85 8.77
C GLU A 173 -0.99 -16.01 10.03
N ILE A 174 -1.25 -16.62 11.18
CA ILE A 174 -1.04 -16.03 12.51
C ILE A 174 0.44 -15.72 12.76
N GLY A 175 0.73 -14.70 13.55
CA GLY A 175 2.12 -14.29 13.85
C GLY A 175 2.72 -13.29 12.86
N LYS A 176 1.96 -12.89 11.84
CA LYS A 176 2.39 -11.98 10.78
C LYS A 176 1.60 -10.67 10.79
N SER A 177 2.12 -9.69 10.05
CA SER A 177 1.47 -8.40 9.78
C SER A 177 0.98 -8.30 8.36
N TYR A 178 -0.22 -7.74 8.17
CA TYR A 178 -0.85 -7.61 6.87
C TYR A 178 -1.45 -6.21 6.68
N LEU A 179 -1.37 -5.72 5.46
CA LEU A 179 -2.23 -4.68 4.94
C LEU A 179 -3.47 -5.33 4.31
N LEU A 180 -4.66 -4.94 4.77
CA LEU A 180 -5.93 -5.25 4.13
C LEU A 180 -6.40 -4.03 3.35
N ILE A 181 -6.70 -4.21 2.07
CA ILE A 181 -7.33 -3.20 1.24
C ILE A 181 -8.84 -3.49 1.24
N VAL A 182 -9.64 -2.49 1.62
CA VAL A 182 -11.08 -2.65 1.87
C VAL A 182 -11.91 -1.62 1.12
N ASP A 183 -13.13 -1.99 0.75
CA ASP A 183 -14.08 -1.16 -0.03
C ASP A 183 -15.26 -0.63 0.78
N GLY A 184 -15.11 -0.54 2.11
CA GLY A 184 -16.17 -0.10 3.00
C GLY A 184 -16.83 -1.26 3.75
N GLU A 185 -16.97 -2.40 3.09
CA GLU A 185 -17.73 -3.54 3.59
C GLU A 185 -17.01 -4.88 3.42
N ASP A 186 -16.14 -5.01 2.41
CA ASP A 186 -15.43 -6.24 2.09
C ASP A 186 -13.90 -6.01 2.06
N VAL A 187 -13.16 -7.13 2.09
CA VAL A 187 -11.71 -7.13 1.84
C VAL A 187 -11.47 -7.45 0.37
N LEU A 188 -10.87 -6.50 -0.34
CA LEU A 188 -10.50 -6.62 -1.75
C LEU A 188 -9.20 -7.41 -1.92
N LEU A 189 -8.22 -7.15 -1.06
CA LEU A 189 -6.90 -7.76 -1.12
C LEU A 189 -6.27 -7.78 0.27
N ALA A 190 -5.52 -8.83 0.56
CA ALA A 190 -4.62 -8.89 1.71
C ALA A 190 -3.17 -9.07 1.24
N ALA A 191 -2.26 -8.25 1.77
CA ALA A 191 -0.84 -8.31 1.46
C ALA A 191 -0.02 -8.33 2.76
N GLU A 192 0.98 -9.21 2.85
CA GLU A 192 1.85 -9.29 4.03
C GLU A 192 2.81 -8.09 4.08
N GLU A 193 2.87 -7.37 5.21
CA GLU A 193 3.88 -6.34 5.47
C GLU A 193 5.17 -7.01 5.97
N LYS A 194 6.30 -6.80 5.28
CA LYS A 194 7.59 -7.51 5.53
C LYS A 194 8.79 -6.59 5.61
#